data_AF-A0AB94IPM5-F1
#
_entry.id   AF-A0AB94IPM5-F1
#
_cell.length_a   1.000
_cell.length_b   1.000
_cell.length_c   1.000
_cell.angle_alpha   90.00
_cell.angle_beta   90.00
_cell.angle_gamma   90.00
#
_symmetry.space_group_name_H-M   'P 1'
#
loop_
_entity.id
_entity.type
_entity.pdbx_description
1 polymer ?
#
loop_
_entity_poly.entity_id
_entity_poly.type
_entity_poly.pdbx_seq_one_letter_code
_entity_poly.pdbx_strand_id
1 'polypeptide(L)'
;MDEKNIEAVKGIIPTLYLNRERTYEFIQIRELTNPANNLLLHTLEIANLKGFQKNQIINRLTLLQNIKTMEPVNAIKLIRKVYDKYLEADERKNVTMHKEMVKETLAEIESSAARFKTISEFLAFVEEIIEKNKRMEELRKDPKADVVKLMTIHKSKGLEFPIVYLIGVSETFLLHASSLDIEERRDVILTSKGPDKIHSAIEAERRLVYVAVTRAEEELYISSPTEPRGQKVVTSRFILDVFTQPNVVKTNNNQQLNQRSTKNRKQPLLPKSTKRVVESSLVWECTTVTCYSWKRIASYEEMLNEQIPCSVCGGRMVKEVREIYSN
;
A
#
# COMPACT_ATOMS: atom_id res chain seq x y z
N MET A 1 1.23 28.06 -8.47
CA MET A 1 2.07 28.02 -7.24
C MET A 1 2.14 29.43 -6.69
N ASP A 2 1.70 29.60 -5.45
CA ASP A 2 1.70 30.91 -4.79
C ASP A 2 3.04 31.13 -4.07
N GLU A 3 3.83 32.09 -4.57
CA GLU A 3 5.14 32.45 -4.01
C GLU A 3 5.04 33.32 -2.73
N LYS A 4 3.81 33.74 -2.40
CA LYS A 4 3.46 34.52 -1.21
C LYS A 4 2.78 33.66 -0.13
N ASN A 5 2.64 32.36 -0.34
CA ASN A 5 2.06 31.46 0.66
C ASN A 5 3.05 31.22 1.81
N ILE A 6 2.85 31.94 2.92
CA ILE A 6 3.75 31.89 4.08
C ILE A 6 3.74 30.51 4.78
N GLU A 7 2.60 29.81 4.81
CA GLU A 7 2.51 28.48 5.41
C GLU A 7 3.30 27.43 4.62
N ALA A 8 3.24 27.49 3.29
CA ALA A 8 4.06 26.66 2.42
C ALA A 8 5.56 26.93 2.63
N VAL A 9 5.95 28.20 2.75
CA VAL A 9 7.33 28.60 3.04
C VAL A 9 7.78 28.08 4.40
N LYS A 10 6.93 28.16 5.43
CA LYS A 10 7.20 27.61 6.77
C LYS A 10 7.55 26.12 6.73
N GLY A 11 6.92 25.34 5.86
CA GLY A 11 7.22 23.92 5.63
C GLY A 11 8.52 23.66 4.86
N ILE A 12 8.99 24.62 4.05
CA ILE A 12 10.23 24.50 3.27
C ILE A 12 11.47 24.76 4.12
N ILE A 13 11.40 25.71 5.07
CA ILE A 13 12.55 26.19 5.87
C ILE A 13 13.43 25.06 6.46
N PRO A 14 12.89 24.01 7.11
CA PRO A 14 13.72 22.97 7.72
C PRO A 14 14.59 22.23 6.69
N THR A 15 14.08 22.04 5.46
CA THR A 15 14.81 21.38 4.37
C THR A 15 15.96 22.22 3.81
N LEU A 16 16.05 23.48 4.20
CA LEU A 16 17.16 24.39 3.88
C LEU A 16 18.21 24.42 5.00
N TYR A 17 18.07 23.56 6.03
CA TYR A 17 18.89 23.54 7.24
C TYR A 17 18.88 24.87 7.99
N LEU A 18 17.71 25.52 7.99
CA LEU A 18 17.44 26.77 8.70
C LEU A 18 16.51 26.48 9.89
N ASN A 19 16.61 27.28 10.95
CA ASN A 19 15.72 27.16 12.10
C ASN A 19 14.31 27.61 11.69
N ARG A 20 13.32 26.73 11.84
CA ARG A 20 11.94 26.94 11.39
C ARG A 20 11.38 28.28 11.86
N GLU A 21 11.35 28.52 13.16
CA GLU A 21 10.62 29.65 13.73
C GLU A 21 11.37 30.96 13.59
N ARG A 22 12.69 30.97 13.83
CA ARG A 22 13.50 32.18 13.64
C ARG A 22 13.48 32.67 12.18
N THR A 23 13.56 31.74 11.22
CA THR A 23 13.52 32.10 9.81
C THR A 23 12.11 32.53 9.38
N TYR A 24 11.07 31.87 9.90
CA TYR A 24 9.68 32.27 9.64
C TYR A 24 9.42 33.71 10.11
N GLU A 25 9.78 34.03 11.36
CA GLU A 25 9.65 35.38 11.92
C GLU A 25 10.45 36.41 11.10
N PHE A 26 11.68 36.06 10.71
CA PHE A 26 12.51 36.93 9.87
C PHE A 26 11.85 37.26 8.53
N ILE A 27 11.29 36.26 7.83
CA ILE A 27 10.60 36.44 6.56
C ILE A 27 9.40 37.38 6.74
N GLN A 28 8.60 37.21 7.80
CA GLN A 28 7.45 38.07 8.06
C GLN A 28 7.85 39.53 8.29
N ILE A 29 8.87 39.77 9.11
CA ILE A 29 9.37 41.13 9.39
C ILE A 29 9.95 41.77 8.12
N ARG A 30 10.71 41.02 7.33
CA ARG A 30 11.29 41.52 6.08
C ARG A 30 10.22 41.80 5.03
N GLU A 31 9.21 40.96 4.90
CA GLU A 31 8.12 41.20 3.96
C GLU A 31 7.33 42.48 4.29
N LEU A 32 7.17 42.83 5.58
CA LEU A 32 6.54 44.09 5.98
C LEU A 32 7.37 45.33 5.65
N THR A 33 8.70 45.20 5.67
CA THR A 33 9.62 46.33 5.48
C THR A 33 10.11 46.47 4.04
N ASN A 34 10.18 45.37 3.30
CA ASN A 34 10.64 45.28 1.93
C ASN A 34 9.91 44.13 1.21
N PRO A 35 8.72 44.37 0.62
CA PRO A 35 7.96 43.31 -0.04
C PRO A 35 8.70 42.69 -1.22
N ALA A 36 8.77 41.36 -1.30
CA ALA A 36 9.45 40.65 -2.39
C ALA A 36 8.50 39.71 -3.14
N ASN A 37 8.61 39.60 -4.47
CA ASN A 37 7.73 38.72 -5.27
C ASN A 37 7.71 37.26 -4.78
N ASN A 38 8.79 36.78 -4.18
CA ASN A 38 8.90 35.46 -3.60
C ASN A 38 9.46 35.54 -2.18
N LEU A 39 8.71 35.01 -1.21
CA LEU A 39 9.05 35.09 0.21
C LEU A 39 10.34 34.35 0.57
N LEU A 40 10.74 33.33 -0.20
CA LEU A 40 12.01 32.63 0.04
C LEU A 40 13.23 33.50 -0.28
N LEU A 41 13.09 34.58 -1.06
CA LEU A 41 14.19 35.50 -1.33
C LEU A 41 14.71 36.16 -0.04
N HIS A 42 13.82 36.46 0.90
CA HIS A 42 14.18 37.00 2.22
C HIS A 42 15.17 36.09 2.95
N THR A 43 15.11 34.77 2.76
CA THR A 43 16.03 33.86 3.43
C THR A 43 17.49 34.09 3.06
N LEU A 44 17.80 34.70 1.90
CA LEU A 44 19.17 35.05 1.50
C LEU A 44 19.76 36.22 2.30
N GLU A 45 18.92 37.02 2.94
CA GLU A 45 19.30 38.22 3.70
C GLU A 45 19.64 37.89 5.16
N ILE A 46 19.45 36.64 5.58
CA ILE A 46 19.79 36.19 6.93
C ILE A 46 21.29 36.34 7.16
N ALA A 47 21.66 37.02 8.26
CA ALA A 47 23.05 37.17 8.65
C ALA A 47 23.69 35.81 8.96
N ASN A 48 24.99 35.68 8.66
CA ASN A 48 25.80 34.49 8.98
C ASN A 48 25.36 33.16 8.34
N LEU A 49 24.70 33.20 7.17
CA LEU A 49 24.43 31.98 6.39
C LEU A 49 25.73 31.27 5.98
N LYS A 50 25.80 29.97 6.27
CA LYS A 50 26.88 29.10 5.78
C LYS A 50 26.78 28.94 4.26
N GLY A 51 27.91 28.75 3.58
CA GLY A 51 27.95 28.64 2.12
C GLY A 51 27.01 27.56 1.55
N PHE A 52 26.93 26.40 2.21
CA PHE A 52 26.00 25.34 1.79
C PHE A 52 24.53 25.75 1.94
N GLN A 53 24.15 26.53 2.96
CA GLN A 53 22.77 26.99 3.15
C GLN A 53 22.37 27.95 2.03
N LYS A 54 23.25 28.89 1.65
CA LYS A 54 23.05 29.78 0.50
C LYS A 54 22.81 28.98 -0.78
N ASN A 55 23.64 27.96 -1.04
CA ASN A 55 23.47 27.09 -2.20
C ASN A 55 22.14 26.33 -2.16
N GLN A 56 21.70 25.82 -1.00
CA GLN A 56 20.40 25.16 -0.85
C GLN A 56 19.23 26.10 -1.14
N ILE A 57 19.30 27.36 -0.67
CA ILE A 57 18.27 28.37 -0.93
C ILE A 57 18.20 28.67 -2.43
N ILE A 58 19.33 28.94 -3.08
CA ILE A 58 19.40 29.22 -4.52
C ILE A 58 18.87 28.03 -5.32
N ASN A 59 19.32 26.82 -5.01
CA ASN A 59 18.85 25.60 -5.66
C ASN A 59 17.33 25.42 -5.49
N ARG A 60 16.78 25.78 -4.32
CA ARG A 60 15.34 25.72 -4.08
C ARG A 60 14.57 26.74 -4.90
N LEU A 61 15.05 27.98 -4.98
CA LEU A 61 14.43 29.03 -5.81
C LEU A 61 14.40 28.60 -7.28
N THR A 62 15.53 28.11 -7.81
CA THR A 62 15.62 27.60 -9.18
C THR A 62 14.70 26.39 -9.41
N LEU A 63 14.67 25.45 -8.46
CA LEU A 63 13.77 24.30 -8.53
C LEU A 63 12.31 24.74 -8.64
N LEU A 64 11.87 25.65 -7.75
CA LEU A 64 10.49 26.15 -7.73
C LEU A 64 10.12 26.87 -9.03
N GLN A 65 11.04 27.61 -9.65
CA GLN A 65 10.80 28.23 -10.95
C GLN A 65 10.64 27.18 -12.06
N ASN A 66 11.52 26.18 -12.11
CA ASN A 66 11.52 25.16 -13.15
C ASN A 66 10.27 24.27 -13.10
N ILE A 67 9.80 23.93 -11.91
CA ILE A 67 8.67 23.00 -11.77
C ILE A 67 7.32 23.62 -12.14
N LYS A 68 7.18 24.97 -12.21
CA LYS A 68 5.90 25.65 -12.47
C LYS A 68 5.21 25.19 -13.76
N THR A 69 5.98 24.83 -14.78
CA THR A 69 5.48 24.45 -16.11
C THR A 69 5.55 22.95 -16.36
N MET A 70 6.00 22.16 -15.38
CA MET A 70 6.13 20.71 -15.52
C MET A 70 4.81 19.99 -15.26
N GLU A 71 4.68 18.78 -15.80
CA GLU A 71 3.64 17.86 -15.35
C GLU A 71 3.82 17.55 -13.84
N PRO A 72 2.72 17.46 -13.06
CA PRO A 72 2.75 17.29 -11.60
C PRO A 72 3.62 16.13 -11.12
N VAL A 73 3.56 14.97 -11.79
CA VAL A 73 4.35 13.80 -11.45
C VAL A 73 5.86 14.07 -11.52
N ASN A 74 6.32 14.84 -12.51
CA ASN A 74 7.73 15.16 -12.67
C ASN A 74 8.18 16.21 -11.66
N ALA A 75 7.32 17.20 -11.38
CA ALA A 75 7.55 18.17 -10.31
C ALA A 75 7.69 17.47 -8.94
N ILE A 76 6.77 16.56 -8.61
CA ILE A 76 6.79 15.79 -7.36
C ILE A 76 8.04 14.92 -7.27
N LYS A 77 8.45 14.23 -8.35
CA LYS A 77 9.70 13.45 -8.37
C LYS A 77 10.93 14.30 -8.02
N LEU A 78 11.02 15.52 -8.55
CA LEU A 78 12.12 16.42 -8.23
C LEU A 78 12.07 16.92 -6.79
N ILE A 79 10.87 17.26 -6.29
CA ILE A 79 10.66 17.64 -4.88
C ILE A 79 11.07 16.48 -3.97
N ARG A 80 10.61 15.26 -4.26
CA ARG A 80 10.91 14.05 -3.49
C ARG A 80 12.41 13.80 -3.36
N LYS A 81 13.20 13.97 -4.43
CA LYS A 81 14.67 13.84 -4.34
C LYS A 81 15.28 14.73 -3.23
N VAL A 82 14.71 15.91 -2.99
CA VAL A 82 15.16 16.81 -1.93
C VAL A 82 14.71 16.33 -0.55
N TYR A 83 13.43 15.95 -0.42
CA TYR A 83 12.86 15.48 0.85
C TYR A 83 13.42 14.12 1.28
N ASP A 84 13.60 13.18 0.36
CA ASP A 84 14.19 11.87 0.62
C ASP A 84 15.62 12.03 1.17
N LYS A 85 16.42 12.89 0.52
CA LYS A 85 17.77 13.23 1.01
C LYS A 85 17.74 13.89 2.40
N TYR A 86 16.77 14.76 2.65
CA TYR A 86 16.61 15.39 3.96
C TYR A 86 16.23 14.39 5.06
N LEU A 87 15.31 13.46 4.76
CA LEU A 87 14.90 12.38 5.67
C LEU A 87 16.04 11.39 5.97
N GLU A 88 16.95 11.21 5.02
CA GLU A 88 18.15 10.37 5.15
C GLU A 88 19.30 11.08 5.89
N ALA A 89 19.37 12.41 5.81
CA ALA A 89 20.38 13.22 6.52
C ALA A 89 20.10 13.36 8.03
N ASP A 90 18.86 13.12 8.48
CA ASP A 90 18.52 13.08 9.90
C ASP A 90 19.14 11.83 10.55
N GLU A 91 20.15 12.04 11.42
CA GLU A 91 21.13 11.09 12.00
C GLU A 91 20.54 9.88 12.73
N ARG A 92 19.22 9.75 12.81
CA ARG A 92 18.58 8.46 13.06
C ARG A 92 18.85 7.56 11.85
N LYS A 93 20.02 6.92 11.85
CA LYS A 93 20.48 5.92 10.86
C LYS A 93 19.50 4.75 10.71
N ASN A 94 18.62 4.56 11.69
CA ASN A 94 17.52 3.61 11.59
C ASN A 94 16.37 4.19 10.76
N VAL A 95 15.97 3.45 9.73
CA VAL A 95 14.64 3.59 9.14
C VAL A 95 13.63 3.27 10.24
N THR A 96 12.97 4.30 10.77
CA THR A 96 11.88 4.10 11.72
C THR A 96 10.60 3.76 10.94
N MET A 97 9.67 3.05 11.57
CA MET A 97 8.32 2.80 10.99
C MET A 97 7.65 4.09 10.49
N HIS A 98 7.93 5.21 11.15
CA HIS A 98 7.49 6.54 10.72
C HIS A 98 8.14 7.01 9.41
N LYS A 99 9.44 6.75 9.18
CA LYS A 99 10.13 7.11 7.92
C LYS A 99 9.56 6.31 6.73
N GLU A 100 9.22 5.04 6.93
CA GLU A 100 8.62 4.20 5.88
C GLU A 100 7.23 4.69 5.48
N MET A 101 6.36 4.92 6.48
CA MET A 101 5.01 5.44 6.25
C MET A 101 5.04 6.78 5.51
N VAL A 102 6.00 7.66 5.84
CA VAL A 102 6.20 8.92 5.10
C VAL A 102 6.62 8.64 3.65
N LYS A 103 7.58 7.73 3.40
CA LYS A 103 8.02 7.38 2.03
C LYS A 103 6.88 6.76 1.21
N GLU A 104 6.05 5.92 1.81
CA GLU A 104 4.85 5.34 1.19
C GLU A 104 3.83 6.43 0.83
N THR A 105 3.53 7.31 1.79
CA THR A 105 2.62 8.45 1.55
C THR A 105 3.11 9.34 0.40
N LEU A 106 4.42 9.60 0.32
CA LEU A 106 5.01 10.36 -0.79
C LEU A 106 4.90 9.62 -2.13
N ALA A 107 5.02 8.28 -2.12
CA ALA A 107 4.83 7.47 -3.32
C ALA A 107 3.37 7.44 -3.79
N GLU A 108 2.41 7.43 -2.86
CA GLU A 108 0.98 7.57 -3.18
C GLU A 108 0.67 8.92 -3.80
N ILE A 109 1.21 10.00 -3.23
CA ILE A 109 1.07 11.35 -3.79
C ILE A 109 1.61 11.39 -5.22
N GLU A 110 2.83 10.88 -5.46
CA GLU A 110 3.42 10.83 -6.81
C GLU A 110 2.57 10.02 -7.79
N SER A 111 2.13 8.83 -7.39
CA SER A 111 1.28 7.96 -8.24
C SER A 111 -0.05 8.63 -8.56
N SER A 112 -0.67 9.27 -7.56
CA SER A 112 -1.95 9.98 -7.75
C SER A 112 -1.82 11.14 -8.73
N ALA A 113 -0.66 11.80 -8.75
CA ALA A 113 -0.38 12.95 -9.57
C ALA A 113 -0.14 12.62 -11.06
N ALA A 114 0.19 11.37 -11.37
CA ALA A 114 0.51 10.92 -12.74
C ALA A 114 -0.64 11.08 -13.74
N ARG A 115 -1.88 11.20 -13.27
CA ARG A 115 -3.07 11.37 -14.11
C ARG A 115 -3.32 12.83 -14.57
N PHE A 116 -2.60 13.81 -14.01
CA PHE A 116 -2.83 15.23 -14.27
C PHE A 116 -1.77 15.81 -15.20
N LYS A 117 -2.16 16.79 -16.01
CA LYS A 117 -1.25 17.44 -16.99
C LYS A 117 -0.67 18.74 -16.46
N THR A 118 -1.43 19.47 -15.65
CA THR A 118 -1.00 20.73 -15.08
C THR A 118 -1.00 20.71 -13.55
N ILE A 119 -0.14 21.51 -12.93
CA ILE A 119 -0.12 21.68 -11.47
C ILE A 119 -1.44 22.23 -10.96
N SER A 120 -2.08 23.13 -11.71
CA SER A 120 -3.38 23.71 -11.34
C SER A 120 -4.47 22.65 -11.25
N GLU A 121 -4.54 21.72 -12.20
CA GLU A 121 -5.47 20.57 -12.15
C GLU A 121 -5.23 19.69 -10.92
N PHE A 122 -3.95 19.36 -10.67
CA PHE A 122 -3.60 18.54 -9.52
C PHE A 122 -3.97 19.22 -8.19
N LEU A 123 -3.72 20.52 -8.05
CA LEU A 123 -4.08 21.27 -6.84
C LEU A 123 -5.59 21.40 -6.68
N ALA A 124 -6.36 21.58 -7.76
CA ALA A 124 -7.82 21.59 -7.70
C ALA A 124 -8.37 20.24 -7.21
N PHE A 125 -7.79 19.13 -7.68
CA PHE A 125 -8.13 17.80 -7.18
C PHE A 125 -7.78 17.60 -5.70
N VAL A 126 -6.62 18.12 -5.25
CA VAL A 126 -6.24 18.07 -3.84
C VAL A 126 -7.25 18.84 -2.98
N GLU A 127 -7.69 20.02 -3.41
CA GLU A 127 -8.71 20.80 -2.70
C GLU A 127 -10.05 20.06 -2.65
N GLU A 128 -10.47 19.43 -3.75
CA GLU A 128 -11.67 18.60 -3.79
C GLU A 128 -11.60 17.43 -2.78
N ILE A 129 -10.44 16.77 -2.67
CA ILE A 129 -10.21 15.72 -1.66
C ILE A 129 -10.30 16.29 -0.25
N ILE A 130 -9.67 17.45 0.01
CA ILE A 130 -9.70 18.09 1.33
C ILE A 130 -11.14 18.38 1.74
N GLU A 131 -11.94 18.93 0.84
CA GLU A 131 -13.34 19.27 1.12
C GLU A 131 -14.21 18.01 1.32
N LYS A 132 -14.03 16.99 0.48
CA LYS A 132 -14.67 15.68 0.68
C LYS A 132 -14.32 15.09 2.05
N ASN A 133 -13.05 15.15 2.45
CA ASN A 133 -12.62 14.65 3.75
C ASN A 133 -13.27 15.40 4.91
N LYS A 134 -13.40 16.73 4.84
CA LYS A 134 -14.12 17.50 5.88
C LYS A 134 -15.57 17.04 6.01
N ARG A 135 -16.28 16.90 4.89
CA ARG A 135 -17.67 16.41 4.88
C ARG A 135 -17.78 14.99 5.46
N MET A 136 -16.82 14.12 5.15
CA MET A 136 -16.77 12.77 5.74
C MET A 136 -16.54 12.80 7.25
N GLU A 137 -15.73 13.73 7.77
CA GLU A 137 -15.55 13.90 9.22
C GLU A 137 -16.81 14.39 9.93
N GLU A 138 -17.64 15.19 9.27
CA GLU A 138 -18.95 15.58 9.82
C GLU A 138 -19.89 14.38 9.91
N LEU A 139 -19.98 13.57 8.85
CA LEU A 139 -20.79 12.35 8.83
C LEU A 139 -20.35 11.32 9.89
N ARG A 140 -19.04 11.24 10.18
CA ARG A 140 -18.51 10.35 11.24
C ARG A 140 -18.99 10.70 12.64
N LYS A 141 -19.43 11.93 12.88
CA LYS A 141 -19.95 12.37 14.18
C LYS A 141 -21.38 11.91 14.43
N ASP A 142 -22.12 11.57 13.38
CA ASP A 142 -23.48 11.04 13.49
C ASP A 142 -23.44 9.50 13.62
N PRO A 143 -23.78 8.92 14.79
CA PRO A 143 -23.78 7.47 14.97
C PRO A 143 -24.82 6.74 14.12
N LYS A 144 -25.82 7.46 13.58
CA LYS A 144 -26.93 6.93 12.77
C LYS A 144 -26.75 7.18 11.28
N ALA A 145 -25.63 7.78 10.85
CA ALA A 145 -25.38 8.02 9.44
C ALA A 145 -25.34 6.69 8.67
N ASP A 146 -26.10 6.61 7.59
CA ASP A 146 -26.08 5.49 6.64
C ASP A 146 -24.84 5.61 5.74
N VAL A 147 -23.72 5.06 6.21
CA VAL A 147 -22.40 5.20 5.58
C VAL A 147 -21.58 3.91 5.67
N VAL A 148 -20.71 3.72 4.67
CA VAL A 148 -19.65 2.70 4.73
C VAL A 148 -18.51 3.21 5.61
N LYS A 149 -18.14 2.42 6.62
CA LYS A 149 -17.04 2.75 7.54
C LYS A 149 -15.71 2.19 7.04
N LEU A 150 -14.84 3.05 6.51
CA LEU A 150 -13.47 2.70 6.18
C LEU A 150 -12.56 2.91 7.39
N MET A 151 -11.92 1.84 7.88
CA MET A 151 -11.01 1.88 9.02
C MET A 151 -9.88 0.85 8.91
N THR A 152 -8.84 1.04 9.69
CA THR A 152 -7.78 0.02 9.83
C THR A 152 -8.25 -1.11 10.74
N ILE A 153 -7.67 -2.31 10.57
CA ILE A 153 -7.95 -3.49 11.41
C ILE A 153 -7.78 -3.17 12.91
N HIS A 154 -6.79 -2.35 13.26
CA HIS A 154 -6.56 -1.92 14.63
C HIS A 154 -7.74 -1.11 15.21
N LYS A 155 -8.33 -0.23 14.39
CA LYS A 155 -9.48 0.60 14.78
C LYS A 155 -10.79 -0.17 14.83
N SER A 156 -10.89 -1.32 14.16
CA SER A 156 -12.09 -2.17 14.20
C SER A 156 -12.16 -3.09 15.43
N LYS A 157 -11.14 -3.13 16.26
CA LYS A 157 -11.10 -4.01 17.44
C LYS A 157 -12.26 -3.68 18.39
N GLY A 158 -13.08 -4.69 18.69
CA GLY A 158 -14.25 -4.54 19.58
C GLY A 158 -15.51 -4.01 18.88
N LEU A 159 -15.44 -3.79 17.56
CA LEU A 159 -16.61 -3.53 16.72
C LEU A 159 -16.97 -4.80 15.94
N GLU A 160 -18.22 -4.93 15.56
CA GLU A 160 -18.75 -6.00 14.70
C GLU A 160 -19.66 -5.34 13.65
N PHE A 161 -19.70 -5.95 12.46
CA PHE A 161 -20.45 -5.43 11.32
C PHE A 161 -21.13 -6.58 10.58
N PRO A 162 -22.35 -6.38 10.05
CA PRO A 162 -23.03 -7.39 9.24
C PRO A 162 -22.18 -7.87 8.06
N ILE A 163 -21.56 -6.92 7.35
CA ILE A 163 -20.75 -7.17 6.18
C ILE A 163 -19.39 -6.49 6.33
N VAL A 164 -18.30 -7.24 6.11
CA VAL A 164 -16.93 -6.72 6.15
C VAL A 164 -16.22 -6.93 4.81
N TYR A 165 -15.61 -5.87 4.29
CA TYR A 165 -14.71 -5.91 3.15
C TYR A 165 -13.26 -5.75 3.63
N LEU A 166 -12.53 -6.86 3.69
CA LEU A 166 -11.09 -6.88 3.96
C LEU A 166 -10.30 -6.74 2.65
N ILE A 167 -9.80 -5.54 2.39
CA ILE A 167 -9.12 -5.18 1.14
C ILE A 167 -7.60 -5.17 1.28
N GLY A 168 -6.89 -5.43 0.17
CA GLY A 168 -5.43 -5.32 0.13
C GLY A 168 -4.69 -6.44 0.85
N VAL A 169 -5.26 -7.65 0.91
CA VAL A 169 -4.67 -8.80 1.63
C VAL A 169 -3.57 -9.46 0.81
N SER A 170 -2.45 -8.78 0.73
CA SER A 170 -1.25 -9.25 0.04
C SER A 170 -0.05 -9.24 0.98
N GLU A 171 0.94 -10.09 0.72
CA GLU A 171 2.15 -10.20 1.55
C GLU A 171 2.71 -8.82 1.87
N THR A 172 2.87 -7.93 0.89
CA THR A 172 3.50 -6.62 1.10
C THR A 172 2.63 -5.55 1.81
N PHE A 173 1.32 -5.76 2.00
CA PHE A 173 0.42 -4.72 2.54
C PHE A 173 -0.02 -4.98 3.97
N LEU A 174 -0.13 -6.25 4.38
CA LEU A 174 -0.40 -6.60 5.77
C LEU A 174 0.86 -6.43 6.64
N LEU A 175 2.02 -6.48 6.01
CA LEU A 175 3.28 -6.08 6.59
C LEU A 175 3.35 -4.56 6.65
N HIS A 176 3.21 -3.99 7.85
CA HIS A 176 3.96 -2.77 8.10
C HIS A 176 5.43 -3.11 7.84
N ALA A 177 6.01 -2.53 6.78
CA ALA A 177 7.34 -2.77 6.19
C ALA A 177 8.51 -2.96 7.20
N SER A 178 8.31 -2.57 8.45
CA SER A 178 9.15 -2.85 9.61
C SER A 178 9.50 -4.32 9.93
N SER A 179 8.85 -5.33 9.32
CA SER A 179 9.02 -6.74 9.75
C SER A 179 9.61 -7.72 8.73
N LEU A 180 9.71 -7.38 7.43
CA LEU A 180 10.25 -8.32 6.43
C LEU A 180 11.50 -7.88 5.67
N ASP A 181 11.96 -6.64 5.80
CA ASP A 181 13.25 -6.23 5.24
C ASP A 181 14.44 -6.57 6.17
N ILE A 182 14.42 -7.78 6.76
CA ILE A 182 15.48 -8.25 7.65
C ILE A 182 16.72 -8.70 6.85
N GLU A 183 16.55 -9.10 5.59
CA GLU A 183 17.66 -9.57 4.75
C GLU A 183 18.34 -8.47 3.93
N GLU A 184 17.62 -7.43 3.47
CA GLU A 184 18.19 -6.42 2.56
C GLU A 184 18.43 -5.03 3.16
N ARG A 185 17.77 -4.64 4.26
CA ARG A 185 18.02 -3.34 4.92
C ARG A 185 18.98 -3.49 6.09
N ARG A 186 20.26 -3.21 5.83
CA ARG A 186 21.37 -3.30 6.79
C ARG A 186 21.28 -2.35 8.01
N ASP A 187 20.23 -1.54 8.12
CA ASP A 187 20.27 -0.33 8.96
C ASP A 187 19.14 -0.22 9.98
N VAL A 188 18.33 -1.25 10.25
CA VAL A 188 17.57 -1.27 11.51
C VAL A 188 18.49 -1.85 12.58
N ILE A 189 19.15 -0.99 13.35
CA ILE A 189 19.79 -1.36 14.62
C ILE A 189 18.69 -1.90 15.55
N LEU A 190 18.41 -3.19 15.45
CA LEU A 190 17.72 -3.97 16.47
C LEU A 190 18.81 -4.76 17.19
N THR A 191 19.00 -4.43 18.46
CA THR A 191 19.97 -5.02 19.40
C THR A 191 19.71 -6.50 19.73
N SER A 192 19.04 -7.25 18.85
CA SER A 192 18.86 -8.70 18.98
C SER A 192 18.55 -9.30 17.61
N LYS A 193 19.58 -9.86 16.94
CA LYS A 193 19.42 -10.75 15.79
C LYS A 193 18.92 -12.11 16.32
N GLY A 194 17.79 -12.62 15.83
CA GLY A 194 17.33 -13.96 16.19
C GLY A 194 16.01 -14.39 15.50
N PRO A 195 15.81 -15.69 15.22
CA PRO A 195 14.63 -16.25 14.55
C PRO A 195 13.31 -15.97 15.30
N ASP A 196 13.38 -15.73 16.61
CA ASP A 196 12.22 -15.52 17.48
C ASP A 196 11.45 -14.22 17.17
N LYS A 197 12.13 -13.17 16.69
CA LYS A 197 11.45 -11.90 16.34
C LYS A 197 10.68 -11.98 15.02
N ILE A 198 11.21 -12.70 14.03
CA ILE A 198 10.51 -12.95 12.75
C ILE A 198 9.24 -13.74 13.02
N HIS A 199 9.36 -14.81 13.80
CA HIS A 199 8.22 -15.62 14.20
C HIS A 199 7.18 -14.79 14.96
N SER A 200 7.60 -13.97 15.93
CA SER A 200 6.69 -13.10 16.68
C SER A 200 5.95 -12.07 15.80
N ALA A 201 6.63 -11.50 14.80
CA ALA A 201 6.02 -10.58 13.85
C ALA A 201 4.97 -11.26 12.96
N ILE A 202 5.30 -12.44 12.43
CA ILE A 202 4.36 -13.28 11.65
C ILE A 202 3.13 -13.66 12.50
N GLU A 203 3.33 -14.03 13.76
CA GLU A 203 2.22 -14.34 14.67
C GLU A 203 1.37 -13.11 15.02
N ALA A 204 1.98 -11.92 15.12
CA ALA A 204 1.25 -10.68 15.31
C ALA A 204 0.36 -10.34 14.10
N GLU A 205 0.87 -10.54 12.89
CA GLU A 205 0.13 -10.35 11.65
C GLU A 205 -1.02 -11.36 11.51
N ARG A 206 -0.77 -12.64 11.83
CA ARG A 206 -1.82 -13.66 11.88
C ARG A 206 -2.96 -13.25 12.81
N ARG A 207 -2.63 -12.72 13.99
CA ARG A 207 -3.63 -12.20 14.94
C ARG A 207 -4.41 -11.02 14.37
N LEU A 208 -3.77 -10.14 13.60
CA LEU A 208 -4.47 -9.04 12.92
C LEU A 208 -5.47 -9.54 11.88
N VAL A 209 -5.06 -10.50 11.04
CA VAL A 209 -5.98 -11.12 10.06
C VAL A 209 -7.15 -11.79 10.77
N TYR A 210 -6.88 -12.55 11.85
CA TYR A 210 -7.94 -13.15 12.67
C TYR A 210 -8.90 -12.11 13.25
N VAL A 211 -8.38 -10.98 13.77
CA VAL A 211 -9.23 -9.88 14.24
C VAL A 211 -10.11 -9.37 13.11
N ALA A 212 -9.55 -9.12 11.92
CA ALA A 212 -10.30 -8.62 10.77
C ALA A 212 -11.42 -9.58 10.32
N VAL A 213 -11.11 -10.86 10.21
CA VAL A 213 -12.06 -11.93 9.83
C VAL A 213 -13.22 -12.00 10.83
N THR A 214 -12.91 -11.97 12.13
CA THR A 214 -13.92 -12.04 13.20
C THR A 214 -14.71 -10.75 13.40
N ARG A 215 -14.54 -9.72 12.57
CA ARG A 215 -15.41 -8.53 12.62
C ARG A 215 -16.70 -8.71 11.83
N ALA A 216 -16.79 -9.72 10.97
CA ALA A 216 -17.94 -10.00 10.12
C ALA A 216 -18.96 -10.88 10.85
N GLU A 217 -20.22 -10.45 10.88
CA GLU A 217 -21.33 -11.23 11.45
C GLU A 217 -21.97 -12.15 10.42
N GLU A 218 -22.17 -11.66 9.18
CA GLU A 218 -22.88 -12.38 8.12
C GLU A 218 -21.96 -12.69 6.93
N GLU A 219 -21.34 -11.65 6.34
CA GLU A 219 -20.56 -11.79 5.11
C GLU A 219 -19.16 -11.18 5.23
N LEU A 220 -18.16 -11.93 4.76
CA LEU A 220 -16.77 -11.48 4.67
C LEU A 220 -16.29 -11.54 3.22
N TYR A 221 -15.90 -10.39 2.68
CA TYR A 221 -15.28 -10.26 1.38
C TYR A 221 -13.80 -9.97 1.55
N ILE A 222 -12.94 -10.79 0.95
CA ILE A 222 -11.48 -10.61 1.00
C ILE A 222 -10.96 -10.35 -0.42
N SER A 223 -10.12 -9.32 -0.58
CA SER A 223 -9.49 -9.02 -1.88
C SER A 223 -7.99 -8.76 -1.75
N SER A 224 -7.24 -9.15 -2.79
CA SER A 224 -5.80 -8.93 -2.91
C SER A 224 -5.48 -8.39 -4.31
N PRO A 225 -4.86 -7.20 -4.44
CA PRO A 225 -4.45 -6.68 -5.74
C PRO A 225 -3.28 -7.49 -6.33
N THR A 226 -3.37 -7.83 -7.62
CA THR A 226 -2.29 -8.55 -8.33
C THR A 226 -1.11 -7.63 -8.67
N GLU A 227 -1.39 -6.39 -9.10
CA GLU A 227 -0.37 -5.45 -9.57
C GLU A 227 -0.57 -4.01 -9.02
N PRO A 228 -0.53 -3.81 -7.70
CA PRO A 228 -0.63 -2.48 -7.13
C PRO A 228 0.55 -1.60 -7.59
N ARG A 229 0.23 -0.44 -8.17
CA ARG A 229 1.21 0.52 -8.71
C ARG A 229 2.14 -0.08 -9.78
N GLY A 230 1.68 -1.09 -10.53
CA GLY A 230 2.46 -1.77 -11.57
C GLY A 230 3.54 -2.71 -11.02
N GLN A 231 3.56 -2.96 -9.71
CA GLN A 231 4.43 -3.95 -9.08
C GLN A 231 3.62 -5.21 -8.81
N LYS A 232 4.12 -6.38 -9.22
CA LYS A 232 3.49 -7.66 -8.91
C LYS A 232 3.57 -7.93 -7.42
N VAL A 233 2.43 -8.26 -6.83
CA VAL A 233 2.33 -8.62 -5.42
C VAL A 233 1.62 -9.96 -5.27
N VAL A 234 2.09 -10.76 -4.30
CA VAL A 234 1.54 -12.07 -3.98
C VAL A 234 0.48 -11.94 -2.89
N THR A 235 -0.63 -12.65 -3.03
CA THR A 235 -1.67 -12.77 -2.00
C THR A 235 -1.09 -13.28 -0.69
N SER A 236 -1.57 -12.75 0.44
CA SER A 236 -1.06 -13.13 1.76
C SER A 236 -1.22 -14.62 2.05
N ARG A 237 -0.16 -15.25 2.58
CA ARG A 237 -0.16 -16.65 3.02
C ARG A 237 -1.26 -16.96 4.03
N PHE A 238 -1.64 -16.00 4.88
CA PHE A 238 -2.67 -16.23 5.91
C PHE A 238 -4.06 -16.50 5.36
N ILE A 239 -4.32 -16.10 4.11
CA ILE A 239 -5.56 -16.43 3.42
C ILE A 239 -5.41 -17.69 2.59
N LEU A 240 -4.29 -17.84 1.88
CA LEU A 240 -4.05 -19.03 1.05
C LEU A 240 -4.00 -20.31 1.89
N ASP A 241 -3.35 -20.27 3.06
CA ASP A 241 -3.20 -21.40 3.97
C ASP A 241 -4.57 -21.97 4.42
N VAL A 242 -5.59 -21.12 4.55
CA VAL A 242 -6.96 -21.52 4.92
C VAL A 242 -7.63 -22.34 3.83
N PHE A 243 -7.31 -22.07 2.56
CA PHE A 243 -7.90 -22.74 1.40
C PHE A 243 -7.05 -23.88 0.85
N THR A 244 -5.79 -24.01 1.28
CA THR A 244 -4.97 -25.20 1.04
C THR A 244 -5.28 -26.25 2.10
N GLN A 245 -5.84 -27.39 1.71
CA GLN A 245 -6.06 -28.49 2.65
C GLN A 245 -4.74 -28.95 3.30
N PRO A 246 -4.74 -29.36 4.59
CA PRO A 246 -3.58 -30.02 5.18
C PRO A 246 -3.28 -31.27 4.36
N ASN A 247 -2.04 -31.38 3.87
CA ASN A 247 -1.55 -32.59 3.20
C ASN A 247 -1.94 -33.80 4.06
N VAL A 248 -2.82 -34.65 3.53
CA VAL A 248 -3.09 -35.98 4.10
C VAL A 248 -1.74 -36.65 4.24
N VAL A 249 -1.26 -36.80 5.47
CA VAL A 249 -0.08 -37.56 5.79
C VAL A 249 -0.38 -38.98 5.32
N LYS A 250 0.17 -39.35 4.16
CA LYS A 250 0.13 -40.73 3.69
C LYS A 250 0.86 -41.57 4.72
N THR A 251 0.11 -42.27 5.57
CA THR A 251 0.63 -43.30 6.45
C THR A 251 1.28 -44.34 5.56
N ASN A 252 2.62 -44.36 5.54
CA ASN A 252 3.39 -45.36 4.82
C ASN A 252 3.18 -46.71 5.51
N ASN A 253 2.19 -47.46 5.02
CA ASN A 253 2.16 -48.91 5.23
C ASN A 253 3.29 -49.50 4.38
N ASN A 254 4.42 -49.75 5.04
CA ASN A 254 5.49 -50.59 4.53
C ASN A 254 4.94 -52.00 4.28
N GLN A 255 4.72 -52.34 3.02
CA GLN A 255 4.91 -53.71 2.56
C GLN A 255 5.95 -53.70 1.45
N GLN A 256 7.12 -54.22 1.82
CA GLN A 256 8.19 -54.59 0.92
C GLN A 256 7.66 -55.54 -0.14
N LEU A 257 7.91 -55.22 -1.41
CA LEU A 257 8.12 -56.22 -2.45
C LEU A 257 9.25 -55.72 -3.36
N ASN A 258 10.41 -56.35 -3.15
CA ASN A 258 11.60 -56.27 -3.98
C ASN A 258 11.25 -56.55 -5.45
N GLN A 259 11.78 -55.74 -6.38
CA GLN A 259 12.44 -56.26 -7.59
C GLN A 259 13.24 -55.19 -8.37
N ARG A 260 14.56 -55.39 -8.30
CA ARG A 260 15.68 -55.09 -9.20
C ARG A 260 15.49 -54.12 -10.38
N SER A 261 16.47 -53.21 -10.43
CA SER A 261 16.85 -52.32 -11.51
C SER A 261 17.12 -53.00 -12.86
N THR A 262 16.66 -52.38 -13.95
CA THR A 262 17.36 -52.39 -15.24
C THR A 262 17.24 -51.05 -15.99
N LYS A 263 18.43 -50.52 -16.29
CA LYS A 263 18.90 -49.58 -17.35
C LYS A 263 17.93 -48.76 -18.23
N ASN A 264 18.29 -47.47 -18.30
CA ASN A 264 18.44 -46.58 -19.46
C ASN A 264 17.29 -46.43 -20.48
N ARG A 265 16.71 -45.21 -20.51
CA ARG A 265 16.58 -44.44 -21.75
C ARG A 265 16.50 -42.94 -21.45
N LYS A 266 17.48 -42.17 -21.92
CA LYS A 266 17.43 -40.71 -22.01
C LYS A 266 16.43 -40.32 -23.11
N GLN A 267 15.52 -39.40 -22.81
CA GLN A 267 14.78 -38.60 -23.78
C GLN A 267 14.74 -37.13 -23.33
N PRO A 268 14.58 -36.18 -24.28
CA PRO A 268 15.11 -34.82 -24.16
C PRO A 268 14.24 -33.90 -23.28
N LEU A 269 14.89 -32.92 -22.66
CA LEU A 269 14.25 -31.81 -21.95
C LEU A 269 13.39 -30.97 -22.91
N LEU A 270 12.08 -30.94 -22.66
CA LEU A 270 11.18 -29.86 -23.08
C LEU A 270 10.91 -28.99 -21.84
N PRO A 271 11.02 -27.65 -21.91
CA PRO A 271 10.61 -26.81 -20.80
C PRO A 271 9.09 -26.78 -20.78
N LYS A 272 8.49 -27.61 -19.94
CA LYS A 272 7.07 -27.47 -19.59
C LYS A 272 7.00 -26.84 -18.21
N SER A 273 6.66 -25.55 -18.17
CA SER A 273 6.01 -24.98 -17.00
C SER A 273 4.62 -25.61 -16.89
N THR A 274 4.56 -26.87 -16.46
CA THR A 274 3.32 -27.50 -16.06
C THR A 274 2.94 -26.89 -14.72
N LYS A 275 2.13 -25.82 -14.75
CA LYS A 275 1.27 -25.47 -13.62
C LYS A 275 0.54 -26.76 -13.25
N ARG A 276 0.80 -27.30 -12.05
CA ARG A 276 0.07 -28.49 -11.60
C ARG A 276 -1.36 -28.05 -11.36
N VAL A 277 -2.31 -28.63 -12.09
CA VAL A 277 -3.72 -28.60 -11.72
C VAL A 277 -3.81 -29.27 -10.36
N VAL A 278 -4.21 -28.52 -9.33
CA VAL A 278 -4.29 -29.06 -7.97
C VAL A 278 -5.68 -29.64 -7.70
N GLU A 279 -6.72 -29.05 -8.29
CA GLU A 279 -8.09 -29.46 -8.03
C GLU A 279 -9.01 -29.03 -9.18
N SER A 280 -10.01 -29.86 -9.51
CA SER A 280 -11.16 -29.45 -10.32
C SER A 280 -12.36 -29.34 -9.39
N SER A 281 -13.04 -28.20 -9.40
CA SER A 281 -14.20 -27.96 -8.55
C SER A 281 -15.38 -27.48 -9.37
N LEU A 282 -16.57 -27.94 -8.99
CA LEU A 282 -17.82 -27.40 -9.53
C LEU A 282 -18.08 -26.03 -8.91
N VAL A 283 -18.25 -25.02 -9.75
CA VAL A 283 -18.45 -23.63 -9.34
C VAL A 283 -19.66 -23.03 -10.06
N TRP A 284 -20.22 -21.99 -9.47
CA TRP A 284 -21.04 -21.01 -10.15
C TRP A 284 -20.10 -19.99 -10.82
N GLU A 285 -20.18 -19.84 -12.14
CA GLU A 285 -19.40 -18.86 -12.92
C GLU A 285 -20.34 -17.79 -13.47
N CYS A 286 -19.98 -16.51 -13.32
CA CYS A 286 -20.78 -15.41 -13.83
C CYS A 286 -20.71 -15.32 -15.36
N THR A 287 -21.86 -15.18 -16.02
CA THR A 287 -21.92 -15.08 -17.50
C THR A 287 -21.72 -13.66 -18.03
N THR A 288 -21.62 -12.66 -17.15
CA THR A 288 -21.44 -11.26 -17.57
C THR A 288 -20.01 -11.06 -18.07
N VAL A 289 -19.85 -10.60 -19.32
CA VAL A 289 -18.55 -10.49 -20.02
C VAL A 289 -17.48 -9.70 -19.23
N THR A 290 -17.89 -8.73 -18.42
CA THR A 290 -17.00 -7.89 -17.60
C THR A 290 -16.83 -8.37 -16.15
N CYS A 291 -17.44 -9.50 -15.76
CA CYS A 291 -17.44 -9.99 -14.39
C CYS A 291 -16.77 -11.36 -14.28
N TYR A 292 -15.59 -11.40 -13.64
CA TYR A 292 -14.82 -12.64 -13.41
C TYR A 292 -15.18 -13.36 -12.09
N SER A 293 -16.36 -13.06 -11.53
CA SER A 293 -16.79 -13.65 -10.27
C SER A 293 -17.19 -15.11 -10.46
N TRP A 294 -16.75 -15.95 -9.52
CA TRP A 294 -17.19 -17.33 -9.40
C TRP A 294 -17.34 -17.68 -7.92
N LYS A 295 -18.24 -18.61 -7.61
CA LYS A 295 -18.52 -19.09 -6.25
C LYS A 295 -18.45 -20.61 -6.24
N ARG A 296 -17.67 -21.20 -5.33
CA ARG A 296 -17.66 -22.66 -5.15
C ARG A 296 -19.04 -23.12 -4.64
N ILE A 297 -19.57 -24.21 -5.22
CA ILE A 297 -20.82 -24.81 -4.73
C ILE A 297 -20.50 -25.53 -3.42
N ALA A 298 -21.05 -25.05 -2.31
CA ALA A 298 -20.67 -25.49 -0.97
C ALA A 298 -21.63 -26.52 -0.36
N SER A 299 -22.84 -26.66 -0.90
CA SER A 299 -23.85 -27.60 -0.41
C SER A 299 -24.64 -28.28 -1.52
N TYR A 300 -25.26 -29.41 -1.20
CA TYR A 300 -26.15 -30.12 -2.12
C TYR A 300 -27.38 -29.27 -2.48
N GLU A 301 -27.91 -28.49 -1.53
CA GLU A 301 -29.02 -27.57 -1.78
C GLU A 301 -28.64 -26.47 -2.79
N GLU A 302 -27.44 -25.89 -2.68
CA GLU A 302 -26.93 -24.95 -3.68
C GLU A 302 -26.75 -25.61 -5.05
N MET A 303 -26.37 -26.88 -5.08
CA MET A 303 -26.22 -27.66 -6.31
C MET A 303 -27.56 -27.92 -7.01
N LEU A 304 -28.70 -27.90 -6.31
CA LEU A 304 -30.02 -28.11 -6.90
C LEU A 304 -30.53 -26.88 -7.66
N ASN A 305 -30.06 -25.67 -7.31
CA ASN A 305 -30.44 -24.45 -8.02
C ASN A 305 -30.02 -24.53 -9.49
N GLU A 306 -30.86 -24.07 -10.41
CA GLU A 306 -30.52 -24.00 -11.84
C GLU A 306 -29.72 -22.74 -12.20
N GLN A 307 -29.89 -21.68 -11.40
CA GLN A 307 -29.21 -20.40 -11.56
C GLN A 307 -29.14 -19.67 -10.22
N ILE A 308 -28.07 -18.92 -10.00
CA ILE A 308 -27.96 -17.98 -8.87
C ILE A 308 -27.54 -16.59 -9.38
N PRO A 309 -27.90 -15.50 -8.69
CA PRO A 309 -27.40 -14.18 -9.00
C PRO A 309 -25.92 -14.05 -8.58
N CYS A 310 -25.15 -13.32 -9.38
CA CYS A 310 -23.75 -13.00 -9.08
C CYS A 310 -23.66 -12.00 -7.94
N SER A 311 -22.91 -12.34 -6.89
CA SER A 311 -22.66 -11.48 -5.73
C SER A 311 -21.92 -10.17 -6.06
N VAL A 312 -21.30 -10.07 -7.24
CA VAL A 312 -20.51 -8.90 -7.65
C VAL A 312 -21.29 -7.98 -8.58
N CYS A 313 -22.03 -8.52 -9.57
CA CYS A 313 -22.70 -7.70 -10.59
C CYS A 313 -24.21 -7.94 -10.71
N GLY A 314 -24.80 -8.84 -9.92
CA GLY A 314 -26.21 -9.22 -10.03
C GLY A 314 -26.58 -10.03 -11.28
N GLY A 315 -25.64 -10.25 -12.20
CA GLY A 315 -25.84 -11.05 -13.42
C GLY A 315 -26.05 -12.54 -13.13
N ARG A 316 -26.46 -13.30 -14.16
CA ARG A 316 -26.70 -14.74 -14.03
C ARG A 316 -25.39 -15.50 -13.82
N MET A 317 -25.41 -16.52 -12.95
CA MET A 317 -24.33 -17.50 -12.84
C MET A 317 -24.79 -18.88 -13.33
N VAL A 318 -23.87 -19.62 -13.96
CA VAL A 318 -24.08 -20.98 -14.47
C VAL A 318 -23.11 -21.96 -13.82
N LYS A 319 -23.43 -23.26 -13.81
CA LYS A 319 -22.55 -24.28 -13.25
C LYS A 319 -21.44 -24.60 -14.25
N GLU A 320 -20.19 -24.49 -13.82
CA GLU A 320 -19.02 -24.80 -14.63
C GLU A 320 -17.99 -25.57 -13.80
N VAL A 321 -17.15 -26.36 -14.46
CA VAL A 321 -16.03 -27.06 -13.80
C VAL A 321 -14.78 -26.22 -14.01
N ARG A 322 -14.20 -25.74 -12.91
CA ARG A 322 -13.03 -24.87 -12.94
C ARG A 322 -11.80 -25.58 -12.40
N GLU A 323 -10.72 -25.52 -13.17
CA GLU A 323 -9.39 -25.98 -12.74
C GLU A 323 -8.73 -24.91 -11.85
N ILE A 324 -8.39 -25.29 -10.62
CA ILE A 324 -7.72 -24.41 -9.66
C ILE A 324 -6.23 -24.75 -9.68
N TYR A 325 -5.43 -23.77 -10.10
CA TYR A 325 -3.98 -23.88 -10.15
C TYR A 325 -3.38 -23.29 -8.88
N SER A 326 -2.55 -24.05 -8.15
CA SER A 326 -1.60 -23.45 -7.21
C SER A 326 -0.46 -22.83 -8.01
N ASN A 327 -0.19 -21.53 -7.83
CA ASN A 327 1.06 -20.94 -8.30
C ASN A 327 2.21 -21.30 -7.38
#